data_AF-A0A9P4H0B0-F1
#
_entry.id   AF-A0A9P4H0B0-F1
#
_cell.length_a   1.000
_cell.length_b   1.000
_cell.length_c   1.000
_cell.angle_alpha   90.00
_cell.angle_beta   90.00
_cell.angle_gamma   90.00
#
_symmetry.space_group_name_H-M   'P 1'
#
loop_
_entity.id
_entity.type
_entity.pdbx_description
1 polymer ?
#
loop_
_entity_poly.entity_id
_entity_poly.type
_entity_poly.pdbx_seq_one_letter_code
_entity_poly.pdbx_strand_id
1 'polypeptide(L)'
;MGGLVFASTPLASGKPPHVPRMSPEVYRKVSAECKLKLGTLFNNVVVPRDAPGKADYGDVDFLVEGIASDTWPREIWFKTKELLDAALHLPRGGSHSFAILHPDIPEAYVQVDVELSPGNGTPGATELFKWTAFMKGDGDLLQIIGITHRYLGLTCNDKGLHFRVKDIHTDNKKKQLLFLTRDPDEAMKFHGLDVAKYHEGFADENELFDWVTNGRFFSASIFADRTEKSNDRSRQKKRSMYAQFIEVYMPLHAGKGTSTEWTQQVVLDEALAAFDKRAGYEAMVAEHNAIKDEEQLWNKIRAVLPVEGNPLKLALRGLRRWVVFEDGEPRITEEPMLEDHPAWTASMAFGSIEKLLCWVTDNWEAIKALEKARVMVVKEAMATG
;
A
#
# COMPACT_ATOMS: atom_id res chain seq x y z
N MET A 1 -13.15 11.29 -15.26
CA MET A 1 -12.91 12.22 -16.37
C MET A 1 -11.84 13.19 -15.92
N GLY A 2 -10.66 13.14 -16.54
CA GLY A 2 -9.59 14.11 -16.35
C GLY A 2 -9.96 15.49 -16.91
N GLY A 3 -9.21 16.53 -16.55
CA GLY A 3 -9.40 17.89 -17.08
C GLY A 3 -10.44 18.79 -16.38
N LEU A 4 -11.00 18.38 -15.23
CA LEU A 4 -12.05 19.13 -14.53
C LEU A 4 -11.57 19.77 -13.21
N VAL A 5 -10.27 19.74 -12.92
CA VAL A 5 -9.72 20.19 -11.64
C VAL A 5 -10.04 21.66 -11.36
N PHE A 6 -10.04 22.49 -12.41
CA PHE A 6 -10.22 23.94 -12.32
C PHE A 6 -11.67 24.41 -12.52
N ALA A 7 -12.65 23.51 -12.65
CA ALA A 7 -14.04 23.87 -12.98
C ALA A 7 -14.68 24.86 -11.99
N SER A 8 -14.21 24.90 -10.74
CA SER A 8 -14.69 25.82 -9.69
C SER A 8 -13.68 26.91 -9.31
N THR A 9 -12.55 27.03 -10.01
CA THR A 9 -11.47 27.97 -9.67
C THR A 9 -11.40 29.09 -10.71
N PRO A 10 -11.81 30.33 -10.38
CA PRO A 10 -11.80 31.43 -11.33
C PRO A 10 -10.38 31.91 -11.63
N LEU A 11 -10.16 32.33 -12.88
CA LEU A 11 -9.03 33.15 -13.28
C LEU A 11 -9.16 34.57 -12.73
N ALA A 12 -8.14 35.41 -12.92
CA ALA A 12 -8.20 36.85 -12.59
C ALA A 12 -9.37 37.58 -13.29
N SER A 13 -9.87 37.05 -14.42
CA SER A 13 -11.05 37.52 -15.13
C SER A 13 -12.39 37.21 -14.43
N GLY A 14 -12.37 36.45 -13.33
CA GLY A 14 -13.56 36.05 -12.57
C GLY A 14 -14.30 34.82 -13.10
N LYS A 15 -13.86 34.22 -14.21
CA LYS A 15 -14.45 33.00 -14.79
C LYS A 15 -13.50 31.80 -14.66
N PRO A 16 -14.00 30.56 -14.47
CA PRO A 16 -13.15 29.36 -14.54
C PRO A 16 -12.44 29.24 -15.90
N PRO A 17 -11.24 28.65 -15.97
CA PRO A 17 -10.55 28.42 -17.23
C PRO A 17 -11.35 27.44 -18.10
N HIS A 18 -11.42 27.74 -19.40
CA HIS A 18 -11.94 26.80 -20.39
C HIS A 18 -10.87 25.74 -20.70
N VAL A 19 -11.12 24.48 -20.34
CA VAL A 19 -10.18 23.36 -20.53
C VAL A 19 -10.80 22.33 -21.49
N PRO A 20 -10.69 22.53 -22.82
CA PRO A 20 -11.23 21.60 -23.80
C PRO A 20 -10.44 20.28 -23.84
N ARG A 21 -11.06 19.22 -24.37
CA ARG A 21 -10.36 17.96 -24.65
C ARG A 21 -9.31 18.18 -25.75
N MET A 22 -8.16 17.55 -25.60
CA MET A 22 -7.04 17.59 -26.54
C MET A 22 -7.11 16.44 -27.54
N SER A 23 -6.76 16.72 -28.80
CA SER A 23 -6.47 15.67 -29.79
C SER A 23 -5.15 14.95 -29.43
N PRO A 24 -4.88 13.76 -30.00
CA PRO A 24 -3.61 13.07 -29.79
C PRO A 24 -2.38 13.88 -30.22
N GLU A 25 -2.51 14.75 -31.23
CA GLU A 25 -1.43 15.62 -31.67
C GLU A 25 -1.12 16.71 -30.64
N VAL A 26 -2.14 17.41 -30.16
CA VAL A 26 -2.01 18.43 -29.10
C VAL A 26 -1.43 17.81 -27.83
N TYR A 27 -1.98 16.67 -27.42
CA TYR A 27 -1.51 15.94 -26.24
C TYR A 27 -0.02 15.61 -26.32
N ARG A 28 0.44 15.04 -27.45
CA ARG A 28 1.87 14.73 -27.66
C ARG A 28 2.76 15.97 -27.63
N LYS A 29 2.31 17.07 -28.26
CA LYS A 29 3.04 18.34 -28.28
C LYS A 29 3.21 18.90 -26.86
N VAL A 30 2.11 19.06 -26.13
CA VAL A 30 2.12 19.56 -24.75
C VAL A 30 2.94 18.64 -23.85
N SER A 31 2.79 17.32 -23.99
CA SER A 31 3.56 16.35 -23.22
C SER A 31 5.07 16.50 -23.44
N ALA A 32 5.51 16.64 -24.70
CA ALA A 32 6.92 16.80 -25.03
C ALA A 32 7.49 18.12 -24.48
N GLU A 33 6.77 19.23 -24.65
CA GLU A 33 7.18 20.56 -24.17
C GLU A 33 7.26 20.60 -22.64
N CYS A 34 6.23 20.14 -21.94
CA CYS A 34 6.21 20.08 -20.49
C CYS A 34 7.26 19.11 -19.94
N LYS A 35 7.50 17.97 -20.59
CA LYS A 35 8.55 17.03 -20.19
C LYS A 35 9.94 17.66 -20.22
N LEU A 36 10.26 18.39 -21.29
CA LEU A 36 11.55 19.09 -21.42
C LEU A 36 11.74 20.10 -20.29
N LYS A 37 10.70 20.91 -20.02
CA LYS A 37 10.70 21.89 -18.92
C LYS A 37 10.90 21.19 -17.57
N LEU A 38 10.04 20.24 -17.23
CA LEU A 38 10.09 19.53 -15.94
C LEU A 38 11.44 18.81 -15.73
N GLY A 39 12.09 18.32 -16.79
CA GLY A 39 13.41 17.70 -16.72
C GLY A 39 14.54 18.63 -16.25
N THR A 40 14.29 19.95 -16.16
CA THR A 40 15.23 20.91 -15.56
C THR A 40 15.10 20.99 -14.03
N LEU A 41 13.98 20.53 -13.47
CA LEU A 41 13.67 20.56 -12.04
C LEU A 41 13.75 19.18 -11.38
N PHE A 42 13.56 18.12 -12.16
CA PHE A 42 13.50 16.74 -11.70
C PHE A 42 14.42 15.84 -12.53
N ASN A 43 15.15 14.96 -11.87
CA ASN A 43 16.06 14.01 -12.51
C ASN A 43 15.31 12.99 -13.39
N ASN A 44 14.11 12.60 -12.96
CA ASN A 44 13.27 11.64 -13.66
C ASN A 44 11.89 12.24 -13.93
N VAL A 45 11.45 12.19 -15.19
CA VAL A 45 10.14 12.69 -15.64
C VAL A 45 9.54 11.71 -16.64
N VAL A 46 8.36 11.18 -16.34
CA VAL A 46 7.61 10.28 -17.24
C VAL A 46 6.16 10.73 -17.31
N VAL A 47 5.58 10.57 -18.50
CA VAL A 47 4.13 10.53 -18.69
C VAL A 47 3.75 9.05 -18.68
N PRO A 48 3.08 8.52 -17.64
CA PRO A 48 2.63 7.14 -17.64
C PRO A 48 1.78 6.88 -18.88
N ARG A 49 1.92 5.69 -19.48
CA ARG A 49 1.19 5.36 -20.70
C ARG A 49 -0.32 5.43 -20.45
N ASP A 50 -1.04 6.11 -21.32
CA ASP A 50 -2.51 6.15 -21.27
C ASP A 50 -3.15 4.80 -21.56
N ALA A 51 -4.44 4.69 -21.25
CA ALA A 51 -5.28 3.61 -21.79
C ALA A 51 -5.17 3.55 -23.33
N PRO A 52 -5.05 2.35 -23.93
CA PRO A 52 -4.94 2.20 -25.37
C PRO A 52 -6.22 2.67 -26.09
N GLY A 53 -6.07 3.16 -27.32
CA GLY A 53 -7.20 3.55 -28.17
C GLY A 53 -7.91 4.87 -27.81
N LYS A 54 -7.38 5.69 -26.89
CA LYS A 54 -8.00 6.99 -26.56
C LYS A 54 -8.04 7.94 -27.76
N ALA A 55 -9.25 8.40 -28.09
CA ALA A 55 -9.48 9.38 -29.14
C ALA A 55 -9.13 10.82 -28.71
N ASP A 56 -9.24 11.13 -27.41
CA ASP A 56 -8.94 12.45 -26.85
C ASP A 56 -8.45 12.37 -25.39
N TYR A 57 -7.92 13.50 -24.89
CA TYR A 57 -7.25 13.61 -23.58
C TYR A 57 -7.78 14.84 -22.81
N GLY A 58 -7.89 14.74 -21.49
CA GLY A 58 -8.39 15.85 -20.66
C GLY A 58 -7.31 16.63 -19.95
N ASP A 59 -6.19 15.95 -19.73
CA ASP A 59 -5.06 16.35 -18.92
C ASP A 59 -3.81 15.63 -19.42
N VAL A 60 -2.65 16.12 -18.98
CA VAL A 60 -1.36 15.44 -19.10
C VAL A 60 -0.85 15.10 -17.70
N ASP A 61 -0.74 13.82 -17.40
CA ASP A 61 -0.26 13.33 -16.11
C ASP A 61 1.26 13.08 -16.15
N PHE A 62 2.01 13.79 -15.31
CA PHE A 62 3.44 13.58 -15.09
C PHE A 62 3.69 12.92 -13.74
N LEU A 63 4.53 11.89 -13.76
CA LEU A 63 5.21 11.38 -12.57
C LEU A 63 6.65 11.89 -12.59
N VAL A 64 7.08 12.52 -11.49
CA VAL A 64 8.42 13.08 -11.35
C VAL A 64 9.14 12.55 -10.11
N GLU A 65 10.47 12.47 -10.16
CA GLU A 65 11.32 12.07 -9.04
C GLU A 65 12.70 12.72 -9.13
N GLY A 66 13.35 12.88 -7.99
CA GLY A 66 14.72 13.39 -7.87
C GLY A 66 14.76 14.90 -8.05
N ILE A 67 14.25 15.66 -7.08
CA ILE A 67 14.34 17.12 -7.09
C ILE A 67 15.81 17.53 -7.24
N ALA A 68 16.12 18.33 -8.28
CA ALA A 68 17.47 18.79 -8.55
C ALA A 68 18.02 19.61 -7.36
N SER A 69 19.31 19.41 -7.03
CA SER A 69 19.97 19.87 -5.79
C SER A 69 19.83 21.36 -5.46
N ASP A 70 19.57 22.18 -6.47
CA ASP A 70 19.55 23.64 -6.37
C ASP A 70 18.16 24.19 -6.06
N THR A 71 17.17 23.32 -5.80
CA THR A 71 15.81 23.71 -5.48
C THR A 71 15.37 23.18 -4.11
N TRP A 72 15.03 24.11 -3.21
CA TRP A 72 14.40 23.77 -1.94
C TRP A 72 13.05 23.08 -2.20
N PRO A 73 12.76 21.92 -1.56
CA PRO A 73 11.51 21.17 -1.81
C PRO A 73 10.22 21.96 -1.55
N ARG A 74 10.29 23.04 -0.76
CA ARG A 74 9.14 23.91 -0.49
C ARG A 74 8.79 24.84 -1.65
N GLU A 75 9.78 25.18 -2.47
CA GLU A 75 9.63 26.12 -3.60
C GLU A 75 9.41 25.39 -4.93
N ILE A 76 9.60 24.07 -4.97
CA ILE A 76 9.55 23.28 -6.20
C ILE A 76 8.28 23.55 -7.01
N TRP A 77 7.12 23.62 -6.36
CA TRP A 77 5.84 23.83 -7.04
C TRP A 77 5.63 25.26 -7.53
N PHE A 78 6.21 26.25 -6.84
CA PHE A 78 6.24 27.63 -7.31
C PHE A 78 7.11 27.73 -8.56
N LYS A 79 8.33 27.16 -8.53
CA LYS A 79 9.20 27.08 -9.70
C LYS A 79 8.57 26.31 -10.85
N THR A 80 7.88 25.20 -10.58
CA THR A 80 7.14 24.45 -11.60
C THR A 80 6.06 25.31 -12.24
N LYS A 81 5.30 26.09 -11.46
CA LYS A 81 4.29 27.01 -11.96
C LYS A 81 4.91 28.05 -12.91
N GLU A 82 5.99 28.71 -12.49
CA GLU A 82 6.70 29.72 -13.30
C GLU A 82 7.26 29.11 -14.58
N LEU A 83 7.92 27.95 -14.47
CA LEU A 83 8.54 27.28 -15.60
C LEU A 83 7.53 26.82 -16.67
N LEU A 84 6.39 26.30 -16.22
CA LEU A 84 5.30 25.92 -17.10
C LEU A 84 4.51 27.12 -17.65
N ASP A 85 4.78 28.33 -17.16
CA ASP A 85 3.99 29.55 -17.43
C ASP A 85 2.49 29.33 -17.14
N ALA A 86 2.22 28.68 -15.99
CA ALA A 86 0.87 28.27 -15.62
C ALA A 86 0.09 29.43 -15.01
N ALA A 87 -1.08 29.73 -15.58
CA ALA A 87 -1.99 30.76 -15.07
C ALA A 87 -2.54 30.39 -13.69
N LEU A 88 -2.85 29.11 -13.47
CA LEU A 88 -3.34 28.59 -12.20
C LEU A 88 -2.51 27.40 -11.71
N HIS A 89 -2.48 27.25 -10.39
CA HIS A 89 -1.88 26.12 -9.70
C HIS A 89 -2.78 25.72 -8.53
N LEU A 90 -3.11 24.43 -8.43
CA LEU A 90 -3.89 23.86 -7.34
C LEU A 90 -3.19 22.63 -6.74
N PRO A 91 -2.82 22.66 -5.45
CA PRO A 91 -2.26 21.50 -4.77
C PRO A 91 -3.36 20.48 -4.39
N ARG A 92 -3.08 19.17 -4.56
CA ARG A 92 -3.96 18.05 -4.18
C ARG A 92 -3.15 16.91 -3.54
N GLY A 93 -2.66 17.16 -2.32
CA GLY A 93 -1.81 16.21 -1.62
C GLY A 93 -0.43 16.11 -2.28
N GLY A 94 -0.04 14.92 -2.75
CA GLY A 94 1.23 14.70 -3.46
C GLY A 94 1.22 15.05 -4.96
N SER A 95 0.04 15.41 -5.51
CA SER A 95 -0.15 15.78 -6.91
C SER A 95 -0.58 17.25 -7.02
N HIS A 96 -0.06 17.95 -8.02
CA HIS A 96 -0.24 19.38 -8.24
C HIS A 96 -0.73 19.62 -9.67
N SER A 97 -1.87 20.31 -9.79
CA SER A 97 -2.48 20.62 -11.09
C SER A 97 -2.13 22.03 -11.53
N PHE A 98 -1.78 22.19 -12.81
CA PHE A 98 -1.41 23.46 -13.44
C PHE A 98 -2.30 23.71 -14.66
N ALA A 99 -2.76 24.95 -14.83
CA ALA A 99 -3.46 25.37 -16.04
C ALA A 99 -2.50 26.17 -16.92
N ILE A 100 -2.06 25.58 -18.03
CA ILE A 100 -1.20 26.24 -19.02
C ILE A 100 -2.03 26.63 -20.24
N LEU A 101 -1.59 27.61 -21.03
CA LEU A 101 -2.32 28.01 -22.23
C LEU A 101 -2.40 26.87 -23.25
N HIS A 102 -3.58 26.72 -23.87
CA HIS A 102 -3.77 25.76 -24.95
C HIS A 102 -3.02 26.24 -26.20
N PRO A 103 -2.21 25.39 -26.85
CA PRO A 103 -1.35 25.83 -27.95
C PRO A 103 -2.12 26.33 -29.18
N ASP A 104 -3.30 25.76 -29.43
CA ASP A 104 -4.04 26.00 -30.67
C ASP A 104 -5.39 26.71 -30.49
N ILE A 105 -5.87 26.88 -29.25
CA ILE A 105 -7.19 27.46 -28.96
C ILE A 105 -6.98 28.70 -28.09
N PRO A 106 -7.20 29.91 -28.63
CA PRO A 106 -7.05 31.15 -27.88
C PRO A 106 -7.90 31.16 -26.60
N GLU A 107 -7.32 31.68 -25.52
CA GLU A 107 -7.95 31.81 -24.19
C GLU A 107 -8.43 30.49 -23.56
N ALA A 108 -8.07 29.35 -24.14
CA ALA A 108 -8.26 28.04 -23.54
C ALA A 108 -6.99 27.56 -22.84
N TYR A 109 -7.14 26.54 -22.01
CA TYR A 109 -6.08 26.00 -21.18
C TYR A 109 -6.01 24.48 -21.31
N VAL A 110 -4.84 23.93 -20.97
CA VAL A 110 -4.61 22.51 -20.76
C VAL A 110 -4.32 22.28 -19.28
N GLN A 111 -4.93 21.24 -18.71
CA GLN A 111 -4.58 20.77 -17.38
C GLN A 111 -3.33 19.89 -17.45
N VAL A 112 -2.29 20.27 -16.70
CA VAL A 112 -1.08 19.47 -16.51
C VAL A 112 -0.99 19.08 -15.05
N ASP A 113 -1.04 17.79 -14.75
CA ASP A 113 -0.92 17.26 -13.41
C ASP A 113 0.51 16.75 -13.20
N VAL A 114 1.15 17.18 -12.12
CA VAL A 114 2.52 16.77 -11.77
C VAL A 114 2.50 16.15 -10.38
N GLU A 115 2.84 14.87 -10.30
CA GLU A 115 2.89 14.11 -9.06
C GLU A 115 4.33 13.75 -8.71
N LEU A 116 4.75 14.12 -7.49
CA LEU A 116 6.05 13.71 -6.97
C LEU A 116 5.96 12.25 -6.49
N SER A 117 6.83 11.40 -7.02
CA SER A 117 6.84 9.98 -6.71
C SER A 117 7.10 9.73 -5.21
N PRO A 118 6.44 8.72 -4.62
CA PRO A 118 6.68 8.35 -3.23
C PRO A 118 8.13 7.96 -2.98
N GLY A 119 8.67 8.35 -1.82
CA GLY A 119 10.02 7.95 -1.41
C GLY A 119 11.14 8.75 -2.09
N ASN A 120 10.85 9.85 -2.77
CA ASN A 120 11.85 10.80 -3.26
C ASN A 120 12.92 11.11 -2.20
N GLY A 121 14.20 10.98 -2.57
CA GLY A 121 15.34 11.20 -1.66
C GLY A 121 15.66 10.04 -0.71
N THR A 122 14.96 8.90 -0.81
CA THR A 122 15.28 7.67 -0.07
C THR A 122 16.06 6.69 -0.95
N PRO A 123 16.81 5.72 -0.38
CA PRO A 123 17.54 4.73 -1.17
C PRO A 123 16.68 3.91 -2.14
N GLY A 124 15.37 3.76 -1.87
CA GLY A 124 14.44 3.01 -2.72
C GLY A 124 13.66 3.84 -3.74
N ALA A 125 14.00 5.13 -3.92
CA ALA A 125 13.24 6.06 -4.74
C ALA A 125 13.13 5.62 -6.21
N THR A 126 14.24 5.18 -6.82
CA THR A 126 14.28 4.78 -8.23
C THR A 126 13.37 3.58 -8.52
N GLU A 127 13.36 2.58 -7.65
CA GLU A 127 12.47 1.42 -7.81
C GLU A 127 11.01 1.82 -7.58
N LEU A 128 10.72 2.67 -6.58
CA LEU A 128 9.37 3.20 -6.34
C LEU A 128 8.85 4.02 -7.50
N PHE A 129 9.73 4.78 -8.14
CA PHE A 129 9.40 5.53 -9.35
C PHE A 129 8.97 4.61 -10.49
N LYS A 130 9.78 3.59 -10.79
CA LYS A 130 9.44 2.58 -11.83
C LYS A 130 8.12 1.87 -11.53
N TRP A 131 7.93 1.44 -10.29
CA TRP A 131 6.70 0.77 -9.89
C TRP A 131 5.47 1.68 -9.91
N THR A 132 5.63 2.94 -9.52
CA THR A 132 4.54 3.94 -9.56
C THR A 132 4.16 4.26 -11.00
N ALA A 133 5.14 4.36 -11.91
CA ALA A 133 4.89 4.52 -13.34
C ALA A 133 4.10 3.33 -13.90
N PHE A 134 4.50 2.09 -13.56
CA PHE A 134 3.78 0.87 -13.93
C PHE A 134 2.34 0.86 -13.38
N MET A 135 2.15 1.24 -12.10
CA MET A 135 0.84 1.30 -11.46
C MET A 135 -0.13 2.32 -12.08
N LYS A 136 0.42 3.37 -12.70
CA LYS A 136 -0.35 4.45 -13.35
C LYS A 136 -0.53 4.22 -14.85
N GLY A 137 0.26 3.33 -15.45
CA GLY A 137 0.21 3.02 -16.87
C GLY A 137 -1.03 2.21 -17.25
N ASP A 138 -1.45 2.37 -18.51
CA ASP A 138 -2.48 1.58 -19.18
C ASP A 138 -3.86 1.61 -18.47
N GLY A 139 -4.17 2.72 -17.81
CA GLY A 139 -5.48 2.95 -17.19
C GLY A 139 -5.78 2.00 -16.03
N ASP A 140 -6.69 1.05 -16.26
CA ASP A 140 -7.17 0.12 -15.23
C ASP A 140 -6.40 -1.21 -15.18
N LEU A 141 -5.33 -1.36 -15.96
CA LEU A 141 -4.55 -2.60 -16.10
C LEU A 141 -4.24 -3.29 -14.76
N LEU A 142 -3.61 -2.56 -13.82
CA LEU A 142 -3.23 -3.11 -12.52
C LEU A 142 -4.44 -3.44 -11.64
N GLN A 143 -5.56 -2.76 -11.82
CA GLN A 143 -6.80 -3.11 -11.13
C GLN A 143 -7.41 -4.39 -11.71
N ILE A 144 -7.32 -4.60 -13.03
CA ILE A 144 -7.73 -5.82 -13.72
C ILE A 144 -6.86 -7.01 -13.28
N ILE A 145 -5.52 -6.87 -13.32
CA ILE A 145 -4.59 -7.87 -12.76
C ILE A 145 -4.95 -8.18 -11.30
N GLY A 146 -5.22 -7.13 -10.52
CA GLY A 146 -5.54 -7.25 -9.11
C GLY A 146 -6.85 -8.00 -8.81
N ILE A 147 -7.91 -7.84 -9.62
CA ILE A 147 -9.16 -8.60 -9.41
C ILE A 147 -9.06 -10.04 -9.93
N THR A 148 -8.30 -10.26 -11.01
CA THR A 148 -8.13 -11.58 -11.63
C THR A 148 -7.26 -12.53 -10.80
N HIS A 149 -6.28 -12.02 -10.05
CA HIS A 149 -5.32 -12.86 -9.31
C HIS A 149 -5.48 -12.84 -7.78
N ARG A 150 -6.44 -12.06 -7.25
CA ARG A 150 -6.62 -11.87 -5.80
C ARG A 150 -6.82 -13.17 -5.03
N TYR A 151 -7.52 -14.13 -5.63
CA TYR A 151 -7.84 -15.41 -5.02
C TYR A 151 -6.59 -16.24 -4.70
N LEU A 152 -5.45 -15.94 -5.36
CA LEU A 152 -4.16 -16.60 -5.14
C LEU A 152 -3.34 -15.99 -4.00
N GLY A 153 -3.78 -14.87 -3.41
CA GLY A 153 -3.03 -14.15 -2.39
C GLY A 153 -2.10 -13.07 -2.95
N LEU A 154 -1.91 -12.99 -4.27
CA LEU A 154 -1.15 -11.92 -4.91
C LEU A 154 -1.84 -10.57 -4.78
N THR A 155 -1.08 -9.53 -4.46
CA THR A 155 -1.56 -8.17 -4.27
C THR A 155 -0.54 -7.15 -4.78
N CYS A 156 -0.90 -6.39 -5.81
CA CYS A 156 -0.20 -5.17 -6.19
C CYS A 156 -0.74 -3.99 -5.37
N ASN A 157 0.16 -3.21 -4.77
CA ASN A 157 -0.17 -1.96 -4.09
C ASN A 157 0.86 -0.86 -4.46
N ASP A 158 0.80 0.30 -3.81
CA ASP A 158 1.70 1.43 -4.04
C ASP A 158 3.17 1.18 -3.63
N LYS A 159 3.48 0.01 -3.05
CA LYS A 159 4.82 -0.36 -2.56
C LYS A 159 5.48 -1.49 -3.34
N GLY A 160 4.73 -2.24 -4.15
CA GLY A 160 5.23 -3.39 -4.89
C GLY A 160 4.19 -4.49 -5.07
N LEU A 161 4.65 -5.61 -5.63
CA LEU A 161 3.96 -6.89 -5.60
C LEU A 161 4.19 -7.56 -4.24
N HIS A 162 3.10 -8.07 -3.65
CA HIS A 162 3.12 -8.74 -2.36
C HIS A 162 2.34 -10.05 -2.43
N PHE A 163 2.67 -10.97 -1.53
CA PHE A 163 1.86 -12.13 -1.21
C PHE A 163 1.16 -11.93 0.14
N ARG A 164 -0.15 -12.17 0.19
CA ARG A 164 -0.94 -12.13 1.44
C ARG A 164 -0.97 -13.50 2.09
N VAL A 165 -0.27 -13.65 3.20
CA VAL A 165 -0.29 -14.87 4.03
C VAL A 165 -1.51 -14.84 4.94
N LYS A 166 -2.51 -15.68 4.66
CA LYS A 166 -3.80 -15.67 5.37
C LYS A 166 -3.73 -16.18 6.80
N ASP A 167 -2.80 -17.09 7.08
CA ASP A 167 -2.67 -17.75 8.39
C ASP A 167 -2.16 -16.78 9.49
N ILE A 168 -1.63 -15.63 9.06
CA ILE A 168 -1.28 -14.52 9.93
C ILE A 168 -2.54 -13.70 10.23
N HIS A 169 -3.30 -14.15 11.22
CA HIS A 169 -4.46 -13.42 11.74
C HIS A 169 -4.00 -12.29 12.68
N THR A 170 -3.98 -11.08 12.15
CA THR A 170 -3.62 -9.87 12.87
C THR A 170 -4.60 -8.77 12.49
N ASP A 171 -4.94 -7.90 13.45
CA ASP A 171 -5.74 -6.71 13.18
C ASP A 171 -5.05 -5.78 12.16
N ASN A 172 -3.71 -5.82 12.11
CA ASN A 172 -2.93 -5.08 11.13
C ASN A 172 -2.75 -5.87 9.83
N LYS A 173 -3.72 -5.76 8.92
CA LYS A 173 -3.69 -6.39 7.58
C LYS A 173 -2.42 -6.12 6.74
N LYS A 174 -1.59 -5.13 7.10
CA LYS A 174 -0.29 -4.89 6.46
C LYS A 174 0.77 -5.90 6.89
N LYS A 175 0.74 -6.39 8.13
CA LYS A 175 1.63 -7.46 8.64
C LYS A 175 1.40 -8.82 7.97
N GLN A 176 0.33 -8.96 7.18
CA GLN A 176 0.05 -10.15 6.38
C GLN A 176 0.71 -10.13 4.99
N LEU A 177 1.35 -9.02 4.61
CA LEU A 177 1.89 -8.82 3.27
C LEU A 177 3.39 -9.09 3.25
N LEU A 178 3.77 -10.22 2.67
CA LEU A 178 5.15 -10.51 2.30
C LEU A 178 5.49 -9.72 1.03
N PHE A 179 6.46 -8.82 1.10
CA PHE A 179 6.96 -8.09 -0.07
C PHE A 179 7.72 -9.05 -1.00
N LEU A 180 7.36 -9.05 -2.29
CA LEU A 180 7.98 -9.90 -3.31
C LEU A 180 8.97 -9.09 -4.15
N THR A 181 8.48 -8.13 -4.93
CA THR A 181 9.30 -7.29 -5.81
C THR A 181 8.66 -5.93 -6.02
N ARG A 182 9.50 -4.99 -6.47
CA ARG A 182 9.10 -3.67 -6.96
C ARG A 182 9.53 -3.48 -8.43
N ASP A 183 10.12 -4.50 -9.05
CA ASP A 183 10.42 -4.50 -10.48
C ASP A 183 9.15 -4.92 -11.26
N PRO A 184 8.60 -4.05 -12.13
CA PRO A 184 7.46 -4.38 -12.98
C PRO A 184 7.68 -5.62 -13.86
N ASP A 185 8.89 -5.80 -14.40
CA ASP A 185 9.19 -6.90 -15.32
C ASP A 185 9.25 -8.22 -14.57
N GLU A 186 9.82 -8.25 -13.37
CA GLU A 186 9.78 -9.44 -12.51
C GLU A 186 8.35 -9.78 -12.10
N ALA A 187 7.55 -8.77 -11.74
CA ALA A 187 6.14 -8.97 -11.41
C ALA A 187 5.36 -9.55 -12.60
N MET A 188 5.54 -9.01 -13.81
CA MET A 188 4.89 -9.50 -15.02
C MET A 188 5.33 -10.94 -15.37
N LYS A 189 6.64 -11.22 -15.32
CA LYS A 189 7.18 -12.58 -15.53
C LYS A 189 6.57 -13.58 -14.56
N PHE A 190 6.45 -13.21 -13.28
CA PHE A 190 5.86 -14.09 -12.28
C PHE A 190 4.37 -14.36 -12.54
N HIS A 191 3.62 -13.41 -13.08
CA HIS A 191 2.25 -13.63 -13.54
C HIS A 191 2.16 -14.42 -14.87
N GLY A 192 3.30 -14.72 -15.50
CA GLY A 192 3.34 -15.34 -16.83
C GLY A 192 2.86 -14.41 -17.93
N LEU A 193 3.00 -13.09 -17.74
CA LEU A 193 2.58 -12.08 -18.70
C LEU A 193 3.74 -11.72 -19.65
N ASP A 194 3.44 -11.39 -20.90
CA ASP A 194 4.44 -11.09 -21.92
C ASP A 194 5.03 -9.68 -21.71
N VAL A 195 6.24 -9.63 -21.15
CA VAL A 195 6.96 -8.39 -20.86
C VAL A 195 7.29 -7.60 -22.13
N ALA A 196 7.69 -8.29 -23.21
CA ALA A 196 8.05 -7.62 -24.45
C ALA A 196 6.82 -6.94 -25.06
N LYS A 197 5.68 -7.64 -25.07
CA LYS A 197 4.41 -7.07 -25.53
C LYS A 197 3.96 -5.88 -24.68
N TYR A 198 4.14 -5.94 -23.35
CA TYR A 198 3.83 -4.81 -22.48
C TYR A 198 4.64 -3.57 -22.86
N HIS A 199 5.94 -3.71 -23.15
CA HIS A 199 6.78 -2.56 -23.52
C HIS A 199 6.47 -2.03 -24.92
N GLU A 200 6.09 -2.90 -25.86
CA GLU A 200 5.57 -2.49 -27.18
C GLU A 200 4.28 -1.66 -27.05
N GLY A 201 3.42 -2.04 -26.10
CA GLY A 201 2.11 -1.42 -25.89
C GLY A 201 0.98 -2.14 -26.62
N PHE A 202 -0.22 -1.59 -26.46
CA PHE A 202 -1.46 -2.17 -26.97
C PHE A 202 -2.14 -1.23 -27.96
N ALA A 203 -2.67 -1.78 -29.05
CA ALA A 203 -3.43 -1.05 -30.05
C ALA A 203 -4.78 -0.58 -29.50
N ASP A 204 -5.45 -1.43 -28.73
CA ASP A 204 -6.76 -1.16 -28.12
C ASP A 204 -6.94 -1.90 -26.78
N GLU A 205 -8.09 -1.68 -26.14
CA GLU A 205 -8.40 -2.32 -24.86
C GLU A 205 -8.54 -3.84 -24.96
N ASN A 206 -8.97 -4.39 -26.11
CA ASN A 206 -9.14 -5.84 -26.26
C ASN A 206 -7.78 -6.54 -26.29
N GLU A 207 -6.77 -5.97 -26.97
CA GLU A 207 -5.41 -6.52 -26.95
C GLU A 207 -4.81 -6.49 -25.54
N LEU A 208 -5.07 -5.44 -24.77
CA LEU A 208 -4.70 -5.36 -23.35
C LEU A 208 -5.41 -6.44 -22.53
N PHE A 209 -6.71 -6.63 -22.73
CA PHE A 209 -7.47 -7.67 -22.03
C PHE A 209 -7.00 -9.08 -22.40
N ASP A 210 -6.65 -9.31 -23.68
CA ASP A 210 -6.04 -10.54 -24.15
C ASP A 210 -4.72 -10.80 -23.43
N TRP A 211 -3.87 -9.79 -23.34
CA TRP A 211 -2.58 -9.89 -22.65
C TRP A 211 -2.74 -10.27 -21.18
N VAL A 212 -3.64 -9.62 -20.43
CA VAL A 212 -3.88 -9.95 -19.01
C VAL A 212 -4.44 -11.35 -18.84
N THR A 213 -5.37 -11.76 -19.70
CA THR A 213 -6.04 -13.07 -19.61
C THR A 213 -5.21 -14.24 -20.13
N ASN A 214 -4.10 -13.96 -20.82
CA ASN A 214 -3.13 -14.98 -21.23
C ASN A 214 -2.09 -15.30 -20.13
N GLY A 215 -2.13 -14.60 -18.99
CA GLY A 215 -1.26 -14.89 -17.85
C GLY A 215 -1.47 -16.30 -17.29
N ARG A 216 -0.39 -16.93 -16.81
CA ARG A 216 -0.37 -18.36 -16.41
C ARG A 216 -1.32 -18.74 -15.28
N PHE A 217 -1.77 -17.74 -14.52
CA PHE A 217 -2.66 -17.88 -13.36
C PHE A 217 -4.12 -17.53 -13.65
N PHE A 218 -4.41 -16.96 -14.82
CA PHE A 218 -5.76 -16.51 -15.13
C PHE A 218 -6.69 -17.70 -15.36
N SER A 219 -7.89 -17.64 -14.79
CA SER A 219 -8.94 -18.64 -15.00
C SER A 219 -10.30 -17.95 -15.06
N ALA A 220 -11.01 -18.06 -16.20
CA ALA A 220 -12.30 -17.41 -16.38
C ALA A 220 -13.39 -17.96 -15.44
N SER A 221 -13.36 -19.25 -15.10
CA SER A 221 -14.31 -19.86 -14.16
C SER A 221 -14.15 -19.31 -12.75
N ILE A 222 -12.93 -19.30 -12.22
CA ILE A 222 -12.63 -18.71 -10.91
C ILE A 222 -12.97 -17.22 -10.88
N PHE A 223 -12.70 -16.52 -11.99
CA PHE A 223 -13.06 -15.12 -12.11
C PHE A 223 -14.57 -14.91 -12.09
N ALA A 224 -15.38 -15.78 -12.70
CA ALA A 224 -16.83 -15.68 -12.68
C ALA A 224 -17.38 -15.84 -11.24
N ASP A 225 -16.80 -16.74 -10.44
CA ASP A 225 -17.21 -17.02 -9.06
C ASP A 225 -16.58 -16.07 -8.02
N ARG A 226 -15.90 -15.01 -8.47
CA ARG A 226 -15.21 -14.07 -7.57
C ARG A 226 -16.18 -13.35 -6.64
N THR A 227 -15.72 -13.06 -5.43
CA THR A 227 -16.43 -12.15 -4.52
C THR A 227 -15.97 -10.71 -4.71
N GLU A 228 -16.89 -9.83 -5.09
CA GLU A 228 -16.61 -8.41 -5.27
C GLU A 228 -16.63 -7.60 -3.96
N LYS A 229 -15.61 -6.77 -3.78
CA LYS A 229 -15.54 -5.80 -2.68
C LYS A 229 -16.23 -4.49 -3.08
N SER A 230 -16.54 -3.66 -2.09
CA SER A 230 -17.12 -2.32 -2.31
C SER A 230 -16.32 -1.49 -3.32
N ASN A 231 -14.98 -1.55 -3.24
CA ASN A 231 -14.10 -0.83 -4.15
C ASN A 231 -14.14 -1.39 -5.58
N ASP A 232 -14.41 -2.69 -5.76
CA ASP A 232 -14.53 -3.29 -7.11
C ASP A 232 -15.80 -2.78 -7.78
N ARG A 233 -16.94 -2.83 -7.06
CA ARG A 233 -18.22 -2.27 -7.51
C ARG A 233 -18.13 -0.77 -7.81
N SER A 234 -17.38 -0.01 -6.99
CA SER A 234 -17.19 1.42 -7.24
C SER A 234 -16.33 1.68 -8.48
N ARG A 235 -15.39 0.81 -8.83
CA ARG A 235 -14.58 0.95 -10.05
C ARG A 235 -15.40 0.64 -11.28
N GLN A 236 -16.12 -0.48 -11.27
CA GLN A 236 -17.03 -0.85 -12.35
C GLN A 236 -18.04 0.26 -12.70
N LYS A 237 -18.57 0.97 -11.69
CA LYS A 237 -19.49 2.11 -11.93
C LYS A 237 -18.83 3.36 -12.49
N LYS A 238 -17.54 3.59 -12.22
CA LYS A 238 -16.88 4.90 -12.44
C LYS A 238 -15.79 4.88 -13.51
N ARG A 239 -15.29 3.69 -13.87
CA ARG A 239 -14.14 3.52 -14.74
C ARG A 239 -14.51 2.66 -15.94
N SER A 240 -14.51 3.27 -17.12
CA SER A 240 -15.03 2.68 -18.35
C SER A 240 -14.27 1.43 -18.77
N MET A 241 -12.93 1.45 -18.78
CA MET A 241 -12.12 0.28 -19.14
C MET A 241 -12.37 -0.90 -18.20
N TYR A 242 -12.39 -0.65 -16.88
CA TYR A 242 -12.72 -1.69 -15.91
C TYR A 242 -14.13 -2.28 -16.14
N ALA A 243 -15.12 -1.43 -16.43
CA ALA A 243 -16.47 -1.88 -16.74
C ALA A 243 -16.50 -2.71 -18.03
N GLN A 244 -15.82 -2.25 -19.08
CA GLN A 244 -15.71 -2.93 -20.37
C GLN A 244 -15.10 -4.33 -20.22
N PHE A 245 -14.05 -4.48 -19.40
CA PHE A 245 -13.46 -5.78 -19.11
C PHE A 245 -14.48 -6.73 -18.46
N ILE A 246 -15.18 -6.25 -17.42
CA ILE A 246 -16.09 -7.07 -16.60
C ILE A 246 -17.38 -7.42 -17.32
N GLU A 247 -18.02 -6.44 -17.95
CA GLU A 247 -19.39 -6.51 -18.45
C GLU A 247 -19.49 -6.92 -19.92
N VAL A 248 -18.40 -6.75 -20.69
CA VAL A 248 -18.40 -7.03 -22.13
C VAL A 248 -17.36 -8.09 -22.49
N TYR A 249 -16.08 -7.85 -22.17
CA TYR A 249 -15.00 -8.74 -22.59
C TYR A 249 -15.12 -10.12 -21.93
N MET A 250 -15.27 -10.19 -20.62
CA MET A 250 -15.29 -11.47 -19.89
C MET A 250 -16.48 -12.39 -20.24
N PRO A 251 -17.72 -11.90 -20.40
CA PRO A 251 -18.83 -12.73 -20.89
C PRO A 251 -18.61 -13.35 -22.27
N LEU A 252 -17.89 -12.66 -23.17
CA LEU A 252 -17.55 -13.16 -24.51
C LEU A 252 -16.39 -14.18 -24.50
N HIS A 253 -15.63 -14.24 -23.40
CA HIS A 253 -14.40 -15.04 -23.28
C HIS A 253 -14.45 -16.02 -22.09
N ALA A 254 -15.62 -16.60 -21.82
CA ALA A 254 -15.85 -17.49 -20.67
C ALA A 254 -14.96 -18.75 -20.62
N GLY A 255 -14.33 -19.13 -21.73
CA GLY A 255 -13.40 -20.26 -21.82
C GLY A 255 -11.92 -19.91 -21.69
N LYS A 256 -11.56 -18.63 -21.47
CA LYS A 256 -10.15 -18.22 -21.39
C LYS A 256 -9.46 -18.62 -20.09
N GLY A 257 -8.14 -18.72 -20.18
CA GLY A 257 -7.27 -19.00 -19.05
C GLY A 257 -6.89 -20.47 -18.94
N THR A 258 -6.23 -20.80 -17.83
CA THR A 258 -5.77 -22.15 -17.54
C THR A 258 -6.89 -22.99 -16.91
N SER A 259 -6.87 -24.30 -17.22
CA SER A 259 -7.61 -25.33 -16.48
C SER A 259 -6.86 -25.84 -15.25
N THR A 260 -5.61 -25.39 -15.05
CA THR A 260 -4.79 -25.76 -13.89
C THR A 260 -5.36 -25.12 -12.63
N GLU A 261 -5.63 -25.93 -11.62
CA GLU A 261 -6.04 -25.44 -10.31
C GLU A 261 -4.85 -24.91 -9.52
N TRP A 262 -4.73 -23.59 -9.45
CA TRP A 262 -3.73 -22.92 -8.63
C TRP A 262 -4.24 -22.71 -7.21
N THR A 263 -3.47 -23.18 -6.22
CA THR A 263 -3.75 -22.92 -4.80
C THR A 263 -2.86 -21.79 -4.28
N GLN A 264 -3.29 -21.14 -3.20
CA GLN A 264 -2.48 -20.11 -2.54
C GLN A 264 -1.13 -20.66 -2.06
N GLN A 265 -1.11 -21.91 -1.56
CA GLN A 265 0.13 -22.52 -1.06
C GLN A 265 1.13 -22.75 -2.19
N VAL A 266 0.70 -23.29 -3.33
CA VAL A 266 1.59 -23.49 -4.49
C VAL A 266 2.14 -22.16 -5.00
N VAL A 267 1.29 -21.12 -5.11
CA VAL A 267 1.74 -19.80 -5.55
C VAL A 267 2.68 -19.14 -4.53
N LEU A 268 2.45 -19.35 -3.22
CA LEU A 268 3.37 -18.91 -2.18
C LEU A 268 4.73 -19.58 -2.35
N ASP A 269 4.78 -20.91 -2.47
CA ASP A 269 6.04 -21.65 -2.60
C ASP A 269 6.84 -21.23 -3.85
N GLU A 270 6.15 -21.03 -4.97
CA GLU A 270 6.77 -20.47 -6.18
C GLU A 270 7.27 -19.05 -5.97
N ALA A 271 6.51 -18.19 -5.28
CA ALA A 271 6.93 -16.82 -5.00
C ALA A 271 8.15 -16.78 -4.06
N LEU A 272 8.17 -17.64 -3.03
CA LEU A 272 9.32 -17.75 -2.12
C LEU A 272 10.60 -18.16 -2.85
N ALA A 273 10.48 -19.06 -3.83
CA ALA A 273 11.60 -19.49 -4.66
C ALA A 273 12.01 -18.42 -5.70
N ALA A 274 11.04 -17.84 -6.41
CA ALA A 274 11.30 -16.89 -7.50
C ALA A 274 11.91 -15.56 -7.02
N PHE A 275 11.55 -15.10 -5.82
CA PHE A 275 11.95 -13.80 -5.29
C PHE A 275 12.91 -13.87 -4.10
N ASP A 276 13.39 -15.06 -3.76
CA ASP A 276 14.26 -15.34 -2.60
C ASP A 276 13.70 -14.75 -1.29
N LYS A 277 12.45 -15.12 -0.95
CA LYS A 277 11.71 -14.57 0.20
C LYS A 277 11.49 -15.55 1.34
N ARG A 278 12.14 -16.72 1.31
CA ARG A 278 11.95 -17.77 2.33
C ARG A 278 12.29 -17.29 3.75
N ALA A 279 13.45 -16.67 3.95
CA ALA A 279 13.84 -16.14 5.25
C ALA A 279 12.89 -15.04 5.75
N GLY A 280 12.44 -14.15 4.86
CA GLY A 280 11.48 -13.10 5.20
C GLY A 280 10.11 -13.66 5.61
N TYR A 281 9.65 -14.71 4.93
CA TYR A 281 8.43 -15.44 5.29
C TYR A 281 8.55 -16.14 6.64
N GLU A 282 9.64 -16.87 6.87
CA GLU A 282 9.89 -17.57 8.14
C GLU A 282 9.94 -16.60 9.32
N ALA A 283 10.60 -15.45 9.16
CA ALA A 283 10.60 -14.40 10.18
C ALA A 283 9.18 -13.85 10.45
N MET A 284 8.38 -13.64 9.40
CA MET A 284 7.00 -13.17 9.51
C MET A 284 6.12 -14.16 10.27
N VAL A 285 6.28 -15.46 9.99
CA VAL A 285 5.56 -16.54 10.70
C VAL A 285 6.03 -16.66 12.15
N ALA A 286 7.34 -16.56 12.40
CA ALA A 286 7.90 -16.61 13.75
C ALA A 286 7.39 -15.45 14.62
N GLU A 287 7.39 -14.21 14.11
CA GLU A 287 6.84 -13.04 14.82
C GLU A 287 5.36 -13.27 15.19
N HIS A 288 4.56 -13.76 14.23
CA HIS A 288 3.15 -14.04 14.46
C HIS A 288 2.90 -15.12 15.51
N ASN A 289 3.68 -16.22 15.47
CA ASN A 289 3.58 -17.28 16.45
C ASN A 289 3.96 -16.78 17.85
N ALA A 290 5.04 -16.00 17.97
CA ALA A 290 5.45 -15.41 19.25
C ALA A 290 4.34 -14.52 19.86
N ILE A 291 3.68 -13.70 19.04
CA ILE A 291 2.54 -12.88 19.50
C ILE A 291 1.39 -13.77 19.99
N LYS A 292 1.03 -14.81 19.23
CA LYS A 292 -0.03 -15.74 19.61
C LYS A 292 0.28 -16.51 20.89
N ASP A 293 1.52 -16.95 21.05
CA ASP A 293 1.96 -17.68 22.24
C ASP A 293 1.88 -16.78 23.47
N GLU A 294 2.33 -15.52 23.35
CA GLU A 294 2.22 -14.52 24.42
C GLU A 294 0.75 -14.24 24.77
N GLU A 295 -0.13 -14.05 23.78
CA GLU A 295 -1.57 -13.86 24.01
C GLU A 295 -2.20 -15.06 24.72
N GLN A 296 -1.87 -16.28 24.30
CA GLN A 296 -2.35 -17.50 24.94
C GLN A 296 -1.86 -17.61 26.39
N LEU A 297 -0.60 -17.27 26.66
CA LEU A 297 -0.05 -17.24 28.02
C LEU A 297 -0.84 -16.25 28.89
N TRP A 298 -1.07 -15.02 28.41
CA TRP A 298 -1.83 -14.03 29.17
C TRP A 298 -3.29 -14.41 29.39
N ASN A 299 -3.90 -15.16 28.46
CA ASN A 299 -5.24 -15.72 28.65
C ASN A 299 -5.25 -16.80 29.76
N LYS A 300 -4.24 -17.67 29.81
CA LYS A 300 -4.08 -18.66 30.90
C LYS A 300 -3.86 -17.97 32.25
N ILE A 301 -2.95 -16.98 32.30
CA ILE A 301 -2.71 -16.15 33.50
C ILE A 301 -4.01 -15.52 33.98
N ARG A 302 -4.80 -14.93 33.08
CA ARG A 302 -6.09 -14.34 33.43
C ARG A 302 -7.05 -15.36 34.04
N ALA A 303 -7.08 -16.58 33.50
CA ALA A 303 -8.01 -17.64 33.92
C ALA A 303 -7.68 -18.21 35.32
N VAL A 304 -6.40 -18.21 35.73
CA VAL A 304 -6.00 -18.74 37.05
C VAL A 304 -6.11 -17.72 38.18
N LEU A 305 -6.19 -16.43 37.87
CA LEU A 305 -6.30 -15.39 38.89
C LEU A 305 -7.69 -15.38 39.54
N PRO A 306 -7.82 -15.47 40.88
CA PRO A 306 -9.11 -15.53 41.58
C PRO A 306 -9.75 -14.13 41.74
N VAL A 307 -9.66 -13.28 40.71
CA VAL A 307 -10.17 -11.91 40.72
C VAL A 307 -10.73 -11.48 39.38
N GLU A 308 -11.72 -10.60 39.42
CA GLU A 308 -12.37 -10.04 38.23
C GLU A 308 -12.34 -8.52 38.22
N GLY A 309 -12.82 -7.92 37.12
CA GLY A 309 -13.04 -6.48 37.01
C GLY A 309 -11.77 -5.63 37.16
N ASN A 310 -11.88 -4.53 37.92
CA ASN A 310 -10.76 -3.59 38.12
C ASN A 310 -9.57 -4.20 38.89
N PRO A 311 -9.77 -5.01 39.96
CA PRO A 311 -8.69 -5.74 40.60
C PRO A 311 -7.88 -6.61 39.65
N LEU A 312 -8.54 -7.34 38.73
CA LEU A 312 -7.87 -8.13 37.70
C LEU A 312 -7.02 -7.27 36.77
N LYS A 313 -7.56 -6.15 36.27
CA LYS A 313 -6.81 -5.22 35.41
C LYS A 313 -5.58 -4.64 36.12
N LEU A 314 -5.66 -4.42 37.42
CA LEU A 314 -4.55 -3.93 38.24
C LEU A 314 -3.50 -5.03 38.44
N ALA A 315 -3.92 -6.26 38.74
CA ALA A 315 -3.02 -7.41 38.87
C ALA A 315 -2.27 -7.71 37.57
N LEU A 316 -2.96 -7.78 36.42
CA LEU A 316 -2.34 -8.01 35.11
C LEU A 316 -1.33 -6.91 34.74
N ARG A 317 -1.64 -5.66 35.08
CA ARG A 317 -0.70 -4.54 34.88
C ARG A 317 0.50 -4.63 35.81
N GLY A 318 0.26 -5.05 37.05
CA GLY A 318 1.31 -5.32 38.02
C GLY A 318 2.26 -6.40 37.51
N LEU A 319 1.73 -7.52 37.04
CA LEU A 319 2.52 -8.62 36.48
C LEU A 319 3.45 -8.11 35.37
N ARG A 320 2.95 -7.33 34.41
CA ARG A 320 3.79 -6.78 33.32
C ARG A 320 4.92 -5.85 33.78
N ARG A 321 4.75 -5.17 34.90
CA ARG A 321 5.67 -4.10 35.36
C ARG A 321 6.65 -4.57 36.42
N TRP A 322 6.23 -5.51 37.25
CA TRP A 322 6.98 -5.89 38.44
C TRP A 322 7.58 -7.27 38.33
N VAL A 323 7.48 -7.95 37.18
CA VAL A 323 8.00 -9.30 37.00
C VAL A 323 8.99 -9.33 35.86
N VAL A 324 10.17 -9.87 36.16
CA VAL A 324 11.22 -10.22 35.20
C VAL A 324 11.48 -11.71 35.25
N PHE A 325 12.20 -12.22 34.25
CA PHE A 325 12.67 -13.59 34.24
C PHE A 325 14.19 -13.61 34.38
N GLU A 326 14.67 -14.37 35.36
CA GLU A 326 16.09 -14.66 35.56
C GLU A 326 16.28 -16.17 35.44
N ASP A 327 17.18 -16.61 34.56
CA ASP A 327 17.42 -18.03 34.25
C ASP A 327 16.13 -18.81 33.92
N GLY A 328 15.16 -18.15 33.28
CA GLY A 328 13.88 -18.75 32.90
C GLY A 328 12.82 -18.78 34.00
N GLU A 329 13.09 -18.24 35.18
CA GLU A 329 12.20 -18.25 36.35
C GLU A 329 11.66 -16.84 36.67
N PRO A 330 10.37 -16.70 37.02
CA PRO A 330 9.78 -15.39 37.33
C PRO A 330 10.27 -14.86 38.68
N ARG A 331 10.59 -13.56 38.73
CA ARG A 331 10.94 -12.84 39.97
C ARG A 331 10.25 -11.49 40.03
N ILE A 332 9.89 -11.07 41.25
CA ILE A 332 9.37 -9.72 41.51
C ILE A 332 10.55 -8.75 41.58
N THR A 333 10.51 -7.66 40.82
CA THR A 333 11.53 -6.60 40.84
C THR A 333 11.29 -5.58 41.94
N GLU A 334 12.36 -4.90 42.36
CA GLU A 334 12.27 -3.79 43.32
C GLU A 334 11.73 -2.50 42.67
N GLU A 335 11.97 -2.31 41.38
CA GLU A 335 11.50 -1.17 40.60
C GLU A 335 10.58 -1.62 39.44
N PRO A 336 9.56 -0.83 39.09
CA PRO A 336 8.68 -1.17 37.99
C PRO A 336 9.36 -0.92 36.64
N MET A 337 9.24 -1.88 35.74
CA MET A 337 9.50 -1.69 34.31
C MET A 337 8.44 -0.74 33.74
N LEU A 338 8.83 0.49 33.45
CA LEU A 338 7.93 1.50 32.86
C LEU A 338 7.96 1.47 31.33
N GLU A 339 9.06 1.00 30.76
CA GLU A 339 9.33 0.89 29.34
C GLU A 339 9.83 -0.53 29.04
N ASP A 340 9.67 -0.95 27.78
CA ASP A 340 10.16 -2.20 27.22
C ASP A 340 9.79 -3.47 28.02
N HIS A 341 8.59 -4.00 27.77
CA HIS A 341 8.12 -5.23 28.40
C HIS A 341 8.52 -6.44 27.54
N PRO A 342 9.56 -7.21 27.92
CA PRO A 342 9.92 -8.40 27.16
C PRO A 342 8.78 -9.41 27.20
N ALA A 343 8.61 -10.14 26.08
CA ALA A 343 7.65 -11.23 26.02
C ALA A 343 8.03 -12.30 27.06
N TRP A 344 7.08 -12.67 27.92
CA TRP A 344 7.30 -13.68 28.94
C TRP A 344 7.60 -15.03 28.31
N THR A 345 6.90 -15.35 27.22
CA THR A 345 7.15 -16.55 26.41
C THR A 345 8.57 -16.67 25.87
N ALA A 346 9.23 -15.55 25.57
CA ALA A 346 10.61 -15.54 25.10
C ALA A 346 11.63 -15.67 26.26
N SER A 347 11.21 -15.38 27.49
CA SER A 347 12.09 -15.26 28.65
C SER A 347 11.96 -16.41 29.65
N MET A 348 10.85 -17.16 29.59
CA MET A 348 10.57 -18.27 30.49
C MET A 348 11.25 -19.58 30.05
N ALA A 349 11.53 -20.47 31.00
CA ALA A 349 12.07 -21.79 30.69
C ALA A 349 11.09 -22.62 29.83
N PHE A 350 11.61 -23.38 28.87
CA PHE A 350 10.80 -24.24 28.02
C PHE A 350 9.96 -25.23 28.84
N GLY A 351 8.67 -25.35 28.53
CA GLY A 351 7.75 -26.28 29.21
C GLY A 351 7.35 -25.87 30.64
N SER A 352 7.72 -24.68 31.12
CA SER A 352 7.47 -24.24 32.51
C SER A 352 6.11 -23.57 32.76
N ILE A 353 5.16 -23.64 31.83
CA ILE A 353 3.88 -22.91 31.90
C ILE A 353 3.12 -23.20 33.20
N GLU A 354 2.96 -24.48 33.57
CA GLU A 354 2.21 -24.82 34.80
C GLU A 354 2.89 -24.26 36.06
N LYS A 355 4.22 -24.34 36.13
CA LYS A 355 5.01 -23.77 37.22
C LYS A 355 4.84 -22.25 37.31
N LEU A 356 4.86 -21.57 36.17
CA LEU A 356 4.61 -20.14 36.09
C LEU A 356 3.20 -19.78 36.56
N LEU A 357 2.18 -20.54 36.18
CA LEU A 357 0.78 -20.30 36.61
C LEU A 357 0.61 -20.50 38.13
N CYS A 358 1.25 -21.52 38.72
CA CYS A 358 1.31 -21.67 40.17
C CYS A 358 1.97 -20.44 40.83
N TRP A 359 3.15 -20.05 40.34
CA TRP A 359 3.88 -18.90 40.88
C TRP A 359 3.05 -17.60 40.80
N VAL A 360 2.39 -17.35 39.67
CA VAL A 360 1.49 -16.19 39.52
C VAL A 360 0.37 -16.23 40.55
N THR A 361 -0.24 -17.41 40.75
CA THR A 361 -1.33 -17.60 41.73
C THR A 361 -0.87 -17.34 43.16
N ASP A 362 0.38 -17.65 43.48
CA ASP A 362 0.95 -17.43 44.80
C ASP A 362 1.39 -15.95 45.03
N ASN A 363 1.71 -15.22 43.97
CA ASN A 363 2.39 -13.91 44.07
C ASN A 363 1.55 -12.70 43.60
N TRP A 364 0.42 -12.90 42.93
CA TRP A 364 -0.34 -11.80 42.31
C TRP A 364 -0.85 -10.74 43.31
N GLU A 365 -1.12 -11.11 44.57
CA GLU A 365 -1.59 -10.16 45.58
C GLU A 365 -0.52 -9.14 45.95
N ALA A 366 0.71 -9.60 46.16
CA ALA A 366 1.86 -8.74 46.44
C ALA A 366 2.14 -7.81 45.25
N ILE A 367 2.14 -8.36 44.04
CA ILE A 367 2.37 -7.63 42.79
C ILE A 367 1.28 -6.56 42.55
N LYS A 368 0.01 -6.90 42.80
CA LYS A 368 -1.10 -5.95 42.72
C LYS A 368 -0.94 -4.83 43.75
N ALA A 369 -0.47 -5.13 44.96
CA ALA A 369 -0.19 -4.13 45.99
C ALA A 369 0.91 -3.15 45.56
N LEU A 370 1.99 -3.63 44.96
CA LEU A 370 3.06 -2.80 44.40
C LEU A 370 2.53 -1.84 43.33
N GLU A 371 1.77 -2.34 42.36
CA GLU A 371 1.19 -1.48 41.32
C GLU A 371 0.15 -0.50 41.88
N LYS A 372 -0.62 -0.90 42.89
CA LYS A 372 -1.56 0.00 43.58
C LYS A 372 -0.82 1.16 44.23
N ALA A 373 0.25 0.88 44.97
CA ALA A 373 1.06 1.89 45.64
C ALA A 373 1.66 2.87 44.62
N ARG A 374 2.22 2.36 43.52
CA ARG A 374 2.76 3.19 42.42
C ARG A 374 1.71 4.12 41.83
N VAL A 375 0.50 3.63 41.55
CA VAL A 375 -0.59 4.44 41.00
C VAL A 375 -1.01 5.55 41.97
N MET A 376 -0.96 5.31 43.29
CA MET A 376 -1.24 6.35 44.29
C MET A 376 -0.17 7.44 44.28
N VAL A 377 1.11 7.07 44.31
CA VAL A 377 2.24 8.03 44.27
C VAL A 377 2.19 8.92 43.03
N VAL A 378 1.92 8.34 41.86
CA VAL A 378 1.80 9.11 40.61
C VAL A 378 0.63 10.09 40.66
N LYS A 379 -0.52 9.69 41.22
CA LYS A 379 -1.67 10.57 41.36
C LYS A 379 -1.42 11.73 42.31
N GLU A 380 -0.73 11.49 43.42
CA GLU A 380 -0.37 12.52 44.40
C GLU A 380 0.61 13.54 43.80
N ALA A 381 1.60 13.07 43.02
CA ALA A 381 2.53 13.94 42.29
C ALA A 381 1.82 14.84 41.26
N MET A 382 0.81 14.32 40.55
CA MET A 382 0.02 15.10 39.57
C MET A 382 -1.00 16.05 40.22
N ALA A 383 -1.33 15.87 41.50
CA ALA A 383 -2.23 16.74 42.23
C ALA A 383 -1.50 17.89 42.96
N THR A 384 -0.18 17.79 43.08
CA THR A 384 0.68 18.74 43.82
C THR A 384 1.58 19.59 42.93
N GLY A 385 1.62 19.32 41.62
CA GLY A 385 2.25 20.14 40.59
C GLY A 385 1.22 20.60 39.56
#